data_AF-A0A401WUR5-F1
#
_entry.id   AF-A0A401WUR5-F1
#
_cell.length_a   1.000
_cell.length_b   1.000
_cell.length_c   1.000
_cell.angle_alpha   90.00
_cell.angle_beta   90.00
_cell.angle_gamma   90.00
#
_symmetry.space_group_name_H-M   'P 1'
#
loop_
_entity.id
_entity.type
_entity.pdbx_description
1 polymer ?
#
loop_
_entity_poly.entity_id
_entity_poly.type
_entity_poly.pdbx_seq_one_letter_code
_entity_poly.pdbx_strand_id
1 'polypeptide(L)'
;MADVFFDLEAVYSFLNTRMRKAGGNSAFARMLGLNDKTLSNMANARRRLNDELLAALGLIEVERYVDVDGNILPMLEVYSKLNTAIRQAGGNSAFARLHSLNIKHLSNMMNDRRRLSKALLRVVGIRRAKLYMYAARSAAA
;
A
#
# COMPACT_ATOMS: atom_id res chain seq x y z
N MET A 1 -3.06 -16.93 -11.34
CA MET A 1 -3.12 -15.67 -12.13
C MET A 1 -2.63 -14.57 -11.21
N ALA A 2 -1.65 -13.74 -11.59
CA ALA A 2 -1.06 -12.76 -10.68
C ALA A 2 -2.05 -11.63 -10.31
N ASP A 3 -2.00 -11.17 -9.07
CA ASP A 3 -2.76 -10.01 -8.61
C ASP A 3 -2.26 -8.74 -9.29
N VAL A 4 -3.18 -7.94 -9.81
CA VAL A 4 -2.88 -6.65 -10.43
C VAL A 4 -3.13 -5.57 -9.39
N PHE A 5 -2.10 -4.76 -9.14
CA PHE A 5 -2.14 -3.64 -8.21
C PHE A 5 -1.99 -2.33 -8.96
N PHE A 6 -2.67 -1.30 -8.46
CA PHE A 6 -2.65 0.05 -8.98
C PHE A 6 -2.12 0.99 -7.91
N ASP A 7 -1.33 1.97 -8.32
CA ASP A 7 -0.99 3.10 -7.45
C ASP A 7 -2.11 4.16 -7.46
N LEU A 8 -1.92 5.22 -6.70
CA LEU A 8 -2.90 6.29 -6.58
C LEU A 8 -3.10 7.06 -7.90
N GLU A 9 -2.05 7.20 -8.72
CA GLU A 9 -2.12 7.90 -9.99
C GLU A 9 -3.02 7.15 -10.99
N ALA A 10 -2.84 5.83 -11.08
CA ALA A 10 -3.71 4.96 -11.87
C ALA A 10 -5.18 5.07 -11.42
N VAL A 11 -5.44 5.12 -10.12
CA VAL A 11 -6.81 5.31 -9.60
C VAL A 11 -7.38 6.66 -10.01
N TYR A 12 -6.60 7.74 -9.97
CA TYR A 12 -7.05 9.04 -10.47
C TYR A 12 -7.34 9.02 -11.97
N SER A 13 -6.55 8.31 -12.76
CA SER A 13 -6.80 8.12 -14.20
C SER A 13 -8.12 7.38 -14.46
N PHE A 14 -8.41 6.33 -13.68
CA PHE A 14 -9.69 5.61 -13.74
C PHE A 14 -10.86 6.51 -13.38
N LEU A 15 -10.73 7.27 -12.29
CA LEU A 15 -11.74 8.21 -11.83
C LEU A 15 -12.07 9.25 -12.91
N ASN A 16 -11.05 9.89 -13.48
CA ASN A 16 -11.22 10.89 -14.54
C ASN A 16 -11.89 10.29 -15.79
N THR A 17 -11.51 9.07 -16.16
CA THR A 17 -12.12 8.35 -17.28
C THR A 17 -13.60 8.04 -17.03
N ARG A 18 -13.96 7.59 -15.82
CA ARG A 18 -15.34 7.31 -15.44
C ARG A 18 -16.19 8.58 -15.38
N MET A 19 -15.64 9.66 -14.81
CA MET A 19 -16.30 10.97 -14.79
C MET A 19 -16.58 11.48 -16.20
N ARG A 20 -15.61 11.38 -17.12
CA ARG A 20 -15.80 11.78 -18.52
C ARG A 20 -16.91 10.96 -19.19
N LYS A 21 -16.92 9.64 -18.99
CA LYS A 21 -17.97 8.75 -19.54
C LYS A 21 -19.36 9.05 -18.98
N ALA A 22 -19.45 9.49 -17.73
CA ALA A 22 -20.71 9.86 -17.10
C ALA A 22 -21.23 11.25 -17.51
N GLY A 23 -20.47 12.02 -18.30
CA GLY A 23 -20.84 13.39 -18.69
C GLY A 23 -20.33 14.48 -17.73
N GLY A 24 -19.35 14.17 -16.88
CA GLY A 24 -18.70 15.11 -15.97
C GLY A 24 -18.82 14.76 -14.50
N ASN A 25 -18.26 15.61 -13.64
CA ASN A 25 -18.19 15.37 -12.19
C ASN A 25 -19.58 15.28 -11.54
N SER A 26 -20.45 16.27 -11.79
CA SER A 26 -21.76 16.33 -11.17
C SER A 26 -22.68 15.19 -11.62
N ALA A 27 -22.57 14.75 -12.87
CA ALA A 27 -23.30 13.60 -13.39
C ALA A 27 -22.81 12.28 -12.75
N PHE A 28 -21.50 12.11 -12.63
CA PHE A 28 -20.91 10.96 -11.94
C PHE A 28 -21.26 10.93 -10.45
N ALA A 29 -21.20 12.08 -9.77
CA ALA A 29 -21.58 12.21 -8.36
C ALA A 29 -23.04 11.78 -8.15
N ARG A 30 -23.96 12.26 -9.00
CA ARG A 30 -25.37 11.88 -8.96
C ARG A 30 -25.58 10.38 -9.19
N MET A 31 -24.87 9.79 -10.15
CA MET A 31 -24.94 8.36 -10.45
C MET A 31 -24.55 7.50 -9.23
N LEU A 32 -23.61 7.97 -8.42
CA LEU A 32 -23.10 7.27 -7.24
C LEU A 32 -23.78 7.67 -5.93
N GLY A 33 -24.72 8.62 -5.95
CA GLY A 33 -25.31 9.18 -4.73
C GLY A 33 -24.32 9.97 -3.87
N LEU A 34 -23.21 10.42 -4.44
CA LEU A 34 -22.16 11.17 -3.74
C LEU A 34 -22.40 12.68 -3.83
N ASN A 35 -21.94 13.41 -2.81
CA ASN A 35 -21.91 14.86 -2.85
C ASN A 35 -20.86 15.35 -3.86
N ASP A 36 -21.26 16.21 -4.82
CA ASP A 36 -20.40 16.70 -5.90
C ASP A 36 -19.14 17.43 -5.41
N LYS A 37 -19.27 18.23 -4.34
CA LYS A 37 -18.12 18.93 -3.72
C LYS A 37 -17.16 17.93 -3.06
N THR A 38 -17.68 16.88 -2.43
CA THR A 38 -16.87 15.81 -1.85
C THR A 38 -16.13 15.04 -2.94
N LEU A 39 -16.80 14.67 -4.03
CA LEU A 39 -16.19 14.01 -5.18
C LEU A 39 -15.10 14.89 -5.81
N SER A 40 -15.39 16.18 -6.02
CA SER A 40 -14.43 17.15 -6.56
C SER A 40 -13.19 17.27 -5.67
N ASN A 41 -13.36 17.36 -4.35
CA ASN A 41 -12.24 17.41 -3.42
C ASN A 41 -11.39 16.13 -3.45
N MET A 42 -12.01 14.96 -3.61
CA MET A 42 -11.29 13.69 -3.78
C MET A 42 -10.54 13.65 -5.10
N ALA A 43 -11.19 13.99 -6.22
CA ALA A 43 -10.61 13.99 -7.57
C ALA A 43 -9.42 14.97 -7.69
N ASN A 44 -9.44 16.07 -6.96
CA ASN A 44 -8.36 17.06 -6.92
C ASN A 44 -7.32 16.79 -5.81
N ALA A 45 -7.29 15.58 -5.24
CA ALA A 45 -6.38 15.18 -4.17
C ALA A 45 -6.43 16.06 -2.90
N ARG A 46 -7.47 16.88 -2.73
CA ARG A 46 -7.72 17.69 -1.53
C ARG A 46 -8.35 16.88 -0.40
N ARG A 47 -8.83 15.67 -0.71
CA ARG A 47 -9.36 14.70 0.24
C ARG A 47 -8.91 13.30 -0.17
N ARG A 48 -8.66 12.43 0.82
CA ARG A 48 -8.40 11.01 0.59
C ARG A 48 -9.60 10.33 -0.07
N LEU A 49 -9.34 9.42 -0.99
CA LEU A 49 -10.36 8.53 -1.55
C LEU A 49 -10.99 7.69 -0.44
N ASN A 50 -12.32 7.69 -0.36
CA ASN A 50 -13.05 6.91 0.63
C ASN A 50 -13.52 5.57 0.06
N ASP A 51 -13.97 4.68 0.94
CA ASP A 51 -14.38 3.32 0.56
C ASP A 51 -15.58 3.32 -0.39
N GLU A 52 -16.51 4.27 -0.28
CA GLU A 52 -17.64 4.43 -1.20
C GLU A 52 -17.17 4.70 -2.64
N LEU A 53 -16.24 5.65 -2.82
CA LEU A 53 -15.70 5.95 -4.14
C LEU A 53 -14.88 4.79 -4.70
N LEU A 54 -14.07 4.14 -3.86
CA LEU A 54 -13.30 2.96 -4.28
C LEU A 54 -14.23 1.82 -4.70
N ALA A 55 -15.29 1.54 -3.93
CA ALA A 55 -16.30 0.55 -4.27
C ALA A 55 -17.01 0.87 -5.58
N ALA A 56 -17.36 2.13 -5.84
CA ALA A 56 -17.93 2.58 -7.11
C ALA A 56 -16.98 2.38 -8.31
N LEU A 57 -15.66 2.44 -8.07
CA LEU A 57 -14.63 2.10 -9.05
C LEU A 57 -14.35 0.59 -9.12
N GLY A 58 -14.97 -0.23 -8.27
CA GLY A 58 -14.74 -1.67 -8.16
C GLY A 58 -13.40 -2.01 -7.50
N LEU A 59 -12.84 -1.09 -6.72
CA LEU A 59 -11.52 -1.18 -6.10
C LEU A 59 -11.60 -1.26 -4.58
N ILE A 60 -10.55 -1.78 -3.98
CA ILE A 60 -10.26 -1.67 -2.54
C ILE A 60 -8.84 -1.15 -2.32
N GLU A 61 -8.60 -0.50 -1.18
CA GLU A 61 -7.25 -0.15 -0.74
C GLU A 61 -6.61 -1.32 -0.01
N VAL A 62 -5.36 -1.64 -0.34
CA VAL A 62 -4.57 -2.67 0.31
C VAL A 62 -3.18 -2.14 0.66
N GLU A 63 -2.62 -2.64 1.77
CA GLU A 63 -1.23 -2.36 2.13
C GLU A 63 -0.32 -3.47 1.58
N ARG A 64 0.78 -3.09 0.94
CA ARG A 64 1.82 -4.01 0.45
C ARG A 64 3.21 -3.49 0.80
N TYR A 65 4.17 -4.39 0.89
CA TYR A 65 5.58 -4.03 0.97
C TYR A 65 6.10 -3.76 -0.43
N VAL A 66 6.86 -2.69 -0.59
CA VAL A 66 7.54 -2.34 -1.83
C VAL A 66 8.99 -1.98 -1.57
N ASP A 67 9.85 -2.20 -2.55
CA ASP A 67 11.24 -1.74 -2.51
C ASP A 67 11.36 -0.23 -2.83
N VAL A 68 12.59 0.24 -3.00
CA VAL A 68 12.92 1.62 -3.33
C VAL A 68 12.41 2.03 -4.72
N ASP A 69 12.33 1.08 -5.65
CA ASP A 69 11.88 1.30 -7.03
C ASP A 69 10.35 1.17 -7.16
N GLY A 70 9.68 0.72 -6.10
CA GLY A 70 8.22 0.56 -6.06
C GLY A 70 7.74 -0.85 -6.44
N ASN A 71 8.64 -1.81 -6.64
CA ASN A 71 8.27 -3.19 -6.92
C ASN A 71 7.65 -3.83 -5.68
N ILE A 72 6.56 -4.56 -5.87
CA ILE A 72 5.84 -5.23 -4.80
C ILE A 72 6.62 -6.45 -4.34
N LEU A 73 6.90 -6.52 -3.04
CA LEU A 73 7.65 -7.59 -2.41
C LEU A 73 6.70 -8.56 -1.70
N PRO A 74 6.71 -9.85 -2.05
CA PRO A 74 6.09 -10.90 -1.24
C PRO A 74 6.70 -10.94 0.16
N MET A 75 5.92 -11.33 1.17
CA MET A 75 6.41 -11.38 2.56
C MET A 75 7.66 -12.27 2.71
N LEU A 76 7.75 -13.36 1.94
CA LEU A 76 8.93 -14.23 1.91
C LEU A 76 10.19 -13.47 1.50
N GLU A 77 10.08 -12.61 0.48
CA GLU A 77 11.20 -11.80 0.00
C GLU A 77 11.58 -10.72 1.01
N VAL A 78 10.60 -10.10 1.67
CA VAL A 78 10.83 -9.14 2.77
C VAL A 78 11.67 -9.80 3.87
N TYR A 79 11.30 -11.00 4.32
CA TYR A 79 12.08 -11.73 5.32
C TYR A 79 13.44 -12.21 4.79
N SER A 80 13.54 -12.58 3.51
CA SER A 80 14.81 -12.96 2.90
C SER A 80 15.81 -11.80 2.90
N LYS A 81 15.37 -10.60 2.50
CA LYS A 81 16.18 -9.37 2.56
C LYS A 81 16.59 -9.03 4.00
N LEU A 82 15.65 -9.10 4.95
CA LEU A 82 15.94 -8.87 6.38
C LEU A 82 16.96 -9.87 6.93
N ASN A 83 16.76 -11.16 6.71
CA ASN A 83 17.67 -12.22 7.18
C ASN A 83 19.06 -12.08 6.56
N THR A 84 19.15 -11.70 5.29
CA THR A 84 20.43 -11.46 4.61
C THR A 84 21.17 -10.28 5.24
N ALA A 85 20.49 -9.15 5.44
CA ALA A 85 21.09 -7.96 6.06
C ALA A 85 21.54 -8.23 7.51
N ILE A 86 20.74 -8.98 8.27
CA ILE A 86 21.08 -9.39 9.64
C ILE A 86 22.32 -10.29 9.66
N ARG A 87 22.41 -11.26 8.75
CA ARG A 87 23.58 -12.15 8.63
C ARG A 87 24.84 -11.37 8.26
N GLN A 88 24.74 -10.46 7.29
CA GLN A 88 25.86 -9.60 6.88
C GLN A 88 26.36 -8.70 8.01
N ALA A 89 25.48 -8.24 8.90
CA ALA A 89 25.86 -7.47 10.07
C ALA A 89 26.44 -8.31 11.22
N GLY A 90 26.45 -9.65 11.12
CA GLY A 90 26.94 -10.54 12.19
C GLY A 90 25.87 -10.95 13.21
N GLY A 91 24.59 -10.89 12.85
CA GLY A 91 23.46 -11.33 13.67
C GLY A 91 22.64 -10.19 14.28
N ASN A 92 21.55 -10.55 14.98
CA ASN A 92 20.54 -9.60 15.48
C ASN A 92 21.13 -8.49 16.35
N SER A 93 22.03 -8.82 17.28
CA SER A 93 22.62 -7.85 18.20
C SER A 93 23.47 -6.81 17.48
N ALA A 94 24.29 -7.26 16.53
CA ALA A 94 25.17 -6.40 15.77
C ALA A 94 24.36 -5.54 14.77
N PHE A 95 23.38 -6.13 14.09
CA PHE A 95 22.44 -5.41 13.22
C PHE A 95 21.66 -4.33 13.99
N ALA A 96 21.13 -4.67 15.17
CA ALA A 96 20.39 -3.73 16.00
C ALA A 96 21.27 -2.55 16.44
N ARG A 97 22.53 -2.81 16.82
CA ARG A 97 23.49 -1.76 17.18
C ARG A 97 23.84 -0.87 15.98
N LEU A 98 24.13 -1.47 14.83
CA LEU A 98 24.51 -0.78 13.60
C LEU A 98 23.44 0.22 13.13
N HIS A 99 22.16 -0.13 13.27
CA HIS A 99 21.04 0.68 12.81
C HIS A 99 20.24 1.34 13.94
N SER A 100 20.80 1.35 15.16
CA SER A 100 20.17 1.95 16.35
C SER A 100 18.74 1.46 16.60
N LEU A 101 18.49 0.17 16.37
CA LEU A 101 17.20 -0.49 16.61
C LEU A 101 17.16 -1.11 18.02
N ASN A 102 15.96 -1.20 18.60
CA ASN A 102 15.78 -1.93 19.84
C ASN A 102 15.90 -3.45 19.60
N ILE A 103 16.90 -4.09 20.20
CA ILE A 103 17.21 -5.52 20.00
C ILE A 103 16.06 -6.46 20.39
N LYS A 104 15.35 -6.18 21.50
CA LYS A 104 14.19 -6.99 21.94
C LYS A 104 13.06 -6.87 20.94
N HIS A 105 12.79 -5.66 20.46
CA HIS A 105 11.76 -5.42 19.45
C HIS A 105 12.11 -6.10 18.12
N LEU A 106 13.37 -6.01 17.68
CA LEU A 106 13.87 -6.72 16.49
C LEU A 106 13.64 -8.23 16.62
N SER A 107 14.07 -8.83 17.73
CA SER A 107 13.89 -10.27 17.98
C SER A 107 12.42 -10.69 17.92
N ASN A 108 11.54 -9.95 18.59
CA ASN A 108 10.09 -10.22 18.57
C ASN A 108 9.49 -10.07 17.16
N MET A 109 9.92 -9.09 16.36
CA MET A 109 9.45 -8.93 14.98
C MET A 109 9.91 -10.07 14.06
N MET A 110 11.12 -10.57 14.26
CA MET A 110 11.68 -11.65 13.45
C MET A 110 11.10 -13.03 13.84
N ASN A 111 10.80 -13.25 15.12
CA ASN A 111 10.34 -14.55 15.62
C ASN A 111 8.81 -14.71 15.64
N ASP A 112 8.07 -13.71 16.14
CA ASP A 112 6.61 -13.81 16.34
C ASP A 112 5.80 -13.38 15.11
N ARG A 113 6.47 -13.11 13.98
CA ARG A 113 5.87 -12.50 12.77
C ARG A 113 5.01 -11.26 13.07
N ARG A 114 5.32 -10.52 14.14
CA ARG A 114 4.67 -9.24 14.43
C ARG A 114 4.84 -8.30 13.24
N ARG A 115 3.89 -7.37 13.07
CA ARG A 115 3.93 -6.37 12.00
C ARG A 115 5.28 -5.64 12.04
N LEU A 116 6.03 -5.74 10.94
CA LEU A 116 7.37 -5.17 10.82
C LEU A 116 7.32 -3.65 10.99
N SER A 117 8.19 -3.12 11.84
CA SER A 117 8.24 -1.68 12.11
C SER A 117 8.76 -0.90 10.91
N LYS A 118 8.31 0.35 10.77
CA LYS A 118 8.78 1.26 9.71
C LYS A 118 10.30 1.47 9.76
N ALA A 119 10.87 1.52 10.97
CA ALA A 119 12.31 1.69 11.16
C ALA A 119 13.09 0.51 10.61
N LEU A 120 12.67 -0.72 10.95
CA LEU A 120 13.31 -1.95 10.45
C LEU A 120 13.24 -2.05 8.92
N LEU A 121 12.05 -1.81 8.34
CA LEU A 121 11.86 -1.89 6.90
C LEU A 121 12.73 -0.87 6.15
N ARG A 122 12.84 0.36 6.66
CA ARG A 122 13.64 1.43 6.05
C ARG A 122 15.12 1.06 5.92
N VAL A 123 15.66 0.35 6.92
CA VAL A 123 17.07 -0.09 6.92
C VAL A 123 17.39 -0.97 5.71
N VAL A 124 16.43 -1.78 5.26
CA VAL A 124 16.60 -2.69 4.11
C VAL A 124 15.99 -2.15 2.82
N GLY A 125 15.72 -0.85 2.75
CA GLY A 125 15.15 -0.21 1.55
C GLY A 125 13.71 -0.62 1.25
N ILE A 126 12.96 -1.08 2.26
CA ILE A 126 11.56 -1.49 2.11
C ILE A 126 10.67 -0.44 2.75
N ARG A 127 9.52 -0.20 2.13
CA ARG A 127 8.44 0.60 2.72
C ARG A 127 7.10 -0.11 2.55
N ARG A 128 6.11 0.34 3.32
CA ARG A 128 4.72 -0.02 3.11
C ARG A 128 4.10 1.00 2.16
N ALA A 129 3.44 0.52 1.12
CA ALA A 129 2.70 1.32 0.16
C ALA A 129 1.22 0.98 0.25
N LYS A 130 0.39 2.01 0.08
CA LYS A 130 -1.03 1.85 -0.20
C LYS A 130 -1.18 1.66 -1.69
N LEU A 131 -1.73 0.52 -2.07
CA LEU A 131 -2.04 0.17 -3.44
C LEU A 131 -3.53 -0.16 -3.52
N TYR A 132 -4.03 -0.29 -4.73
CA TYR A 132 -5.43 -0.57 -4.99
C TYR A 132 -5.54 -1.82 -5.86
N MET A 133 -6.56 -2.63 -5.64
CA MET A 133 -6.84 -3.79 -6.49
C MET A 133 -8.34 -3.97 -6.65
N TYR A 134 -8.75 -4.75 -7.66
CA TYR A 134 -10.16 -5.04 -7.86
C TYR A 134 -10.76 -5.84 -6.70
N ALA A 135 -11.94 -5.42 -6.23
CA ALA A 135 -12.63 -6.04 -5.09
C ALA A 135 -12.98 -7.51 -5.32
N ALA A 136 -13.35 -7.91 -6.55
CA ALA A 136 -13.65 -9.31 -6.89
C ALA A 136 -12.45 -10.26 -6.69
N ARG A 137 -11.23 -9.72 -6.60
CA ARG A 137 -10.02 -10.51 -6.36
C ARG A 137 -9.59 -10.57 -4.90
N SER A 138 -10.11 -9.70 -4.03
CA SER A 138 -9.73 -9.68 -2.62
C SER A 138 -10.45 -10.72 -1.77
N ALA A 139 -11.57 -11.27 -2.25
CA ALA A 139 -12.36 -12.28 -1.55
C ALA A 139 -11.78 -13.71 -1.66
N ALA A 140 -10.67 -13.89 -2.39
CA ALA A 140 -10.06 -15.20 -2.66
C ALA A 140 -8.66 -15.37 -2.02
N ALA A 141 -8.27 -14.49 -1.11
CA ALA A 141 -6.94 -14.47 -0.46
C ALA A 141 -7.04 -14.70 1.05
#